data_AF-A0A2E7AJP7-F1
#
_entry.id   AF-A0A2E7AJP7-F1
#
_cell.length_a   1.000
_cell.length_b   1.000
_cell.length_c   1.000
_cell.angle_alpha   90.00
_cell.angle_beta   90.00
_cell.angle_gamma   90.00
#
_symmetry.space_group_name_H-M   'P 1'
#
loop_
_entity.id
_entity.type
_entity.pdbx_description
1 polymer ?
#
loop_
_entity_poly.entity_id
_entity_poly.type
_entity_poly.pdbx_seq_one_letter_code
_entity_poly.pdbx_strand_id
1 'polypeptide(L)'
;MDDSIEQLIPAVEQQLSSSETPYVGQTYRRLLEDPTIDEHEAKLMISLCLADESEAMVEQERDFNITRYRDLLDLLPKLPG
;
A
#
# COMPACT_ATOMS: atom_id res chain seq x y z
N MET A 1 10.01 -11.41 10.34
CA MET A 1 9.88 -11.90 8.95
C MET A 1 9.23 -10.77 8.17
N ASP A 2 9.88 -9.60 8.12
CA ASP A 2 9.31 -8.39 7.49
C ASP A 2 10.18 -7.83 6.35
N ASP A 3 11.36 -8.41 6.13
CA ASP A 3 12.29 -8.03 5.06
C ASP A 3 11.65 -8.11 3.66
N SER A 4 10.56 -8.88 3.50
CA SER A 4 9.82 -8.99 2.24
C SER A 4 8.92 -7.78 1.96
N ILE A 5 8.40 -7.11 2.98
CA ILE A 5 7.52 -5.94 2.80
C ILE A 5 8.35 -4.69 2.47
N GLU A 6 9.53 -4.56 3.08
CA GLU A 6 10.49 -3.48 2.74
C GLU A 6 10.92 -3.53 1.26
N GLN A 7 10.99 -4.73 0.68
CA GLN A 7 11.31 -4.90 -0.75
C GLN A 7 10.25 -4.33 -1.70
N LEU A 8 9.03 -4.06 -1.20
CA LEU A 8 7.97 -3.44 -1.98
C LEU A 8 8.00 -1.91 -1.94
N ILE A 9 8.80 -1.30 -1.05
CA ILE A 9 8.92 0.16 -0.96
C ILE A 9 9.27 0.80 -2.31
N PRO A 10 10.24 0.28 -3.10
CA PRO A 10 10.52 0.84 -4.42
C PRO A 10 9.32 0.82 -5.37
N ALA A 11 8.45 -0.20 -5.29
CA ALA A 11 7.23 -0.28 -6.08
C ALA A 11 6.21 0.77 -5.62
N VAL A 12 6.08 0.98 -4.31
CA VAL A 12 5.25 2.06 -3.74
C VAL A 12 5.76 3.43 -4.17
N GLU A 13 7.07 3.67 -4.16
CA GLU A 13 7.66 4.94 -4.62
C GLU A 13 7.37 5.18 -6.11
N GLN A 14 7.44 4.14 -6.95
CA GLN A 14 7.01 4.24 -8.34
C GLN A 14 5.53 4.61 -8.45
N GLN A 15 4.65 3.99 -7.65
CA GLN A 15 3.22 4.33 -7.60
C GLN A 15 2.98 5.78 -7.14
N LEU A 16 3.76 6.29 -6.18
CA LEU A 16 3.66 7.68 -5.75
C LEU A 16 4.06 8.68 -6.85
N SER A 17 4.99 8.28 -7.73
CA SER A 17 5.44 9.10 -8.86
C SER A 17 4.56 8.97 -10.12
N SER A 18 3.71 7.95 -10.19
CA SER A 18 2.90 7.63 -11.37
C SER A 18 1.55 8.38 -11.38
N SER A 19 1.16 8.88 -12.56
CA SER A 19 -0.17 9.45 -12.78
C SER A 19 -1.29 8.40 -12.83
N GLU A 20 -0.95 7.11 -12.93
CA GLU A 20 -1.91 6.01 -13.00
C GLU A 20 -2.43 5.60 -11.62
N THR A 21 -1.68 5.92 -10.56
CA THR A 21 -1.98 5.54 -9.17
C THR A 21 -2.16 6.75 -8.25
N PRO A 22 -2.99 7.76 -8.62
CA PRO A 22 -3.17 8.96 -7.82
C PRO A 22 -3.79 8.69 -6.44
N TYR A 23 -4.46 7.55 -6.27
CA TYR A 23 -5.06 7.11 -5.02
C TYR A 23 -3.99 6.69 -3.98
N VAL A 24 -2.84 6.20 -4.43
CA VAL A 24 -1.71 5.87 -3.54
C VAL A 24 -1.12 7.15 -2.97
N GLY A 25 -0.90 8.17 -3.81
CA GLY A 25 -0.42 9.49 -3.37
C GLY A 25 -1.41 10.26 -2.48
N GLN A 26 -2.72 10.01 -2.64
CA GLN A 26 -3.74 10.54 -1.71
C GLN A 26 -3.64 9.85 -0.34
N THR A 27 -3.54 8.52 -0.33
CA THR A 27 -3.39 7.73 0.90
C THR A 27 -2.13 8.10 1.65
N TYR A 28 -0.99 8.19 0.96
CA TYR A 28 0.29 8.58 1.54
C TYR A 28 0.20 9.95 2.22
N ARG A 29 -0.36 10.97 1.55
CA ARG A 29 -0.54 12.30 2.15
C ARG A 29 -1.46 12.26 3.36
N ARG A 30 -2.55 11.50 3.30
CA ARG A 30 -3.48 11.30 4.42
C ARG A 30 -2.80 10.65 5.63
N LEU A 31 -1.88 9.70 5.42
CA LEU A 31 -1.12 9.08 6.51
C LEU A 31 -0.16 10.06 7.17
N LEU A 32 0.49 10.92 6.39
CA LEU A 32 1.39 11.95 6.91
C LEU A 32 0.67 13.11 7.63
N GLU A 33 -0.66 13.16 7.62
CA GLU A 33 -1.42 14.06 8.49
C GLU A 33 -1.39 13.60 9.95
N ASP A 34 -1.09 12.32 10.20
CA ASP A 34 -0.88 11.78 11.53
C ASP A 34 0.57 12.03 12.00
N PRO A 35 0.80 12.80 13.09
CA PRO A 35 2.15 13.10 13.57
C PRO A 35 2.92 11.89 14.10
N THR A 36 2.28 10.73 14.29
CA THR A 36 2.97 9.50 14.71
C THR A 36 3.46 8.66 13.53
N ILE A 37 3.12 9.01 12.29
CA ILE A 37 3.46 8.25 11.10
C ILE A 37 4.47 9.05 10.28
N ASP A 38 5.66 8.49 10.08
CA ASP A 38 6.67 9.08 9.20
C ASP A 38 6.55 8.56 7.75
N GLU A 39 7.35 9.12 6.84
CA GLU A 39 7.36 8.73 5.43
C GLU A 39 7.67 7.26 5.21
N HIS A 40 8.54 6.69 6.03
CA HIS A 40 8.94 5.30 5.90
C HIS A 40 7.82 4.36 6.36
N GLU A 41 7.23 4.66 7.52
CA GLU A 41 6.10 3.92 8.06
C GLU A 41 4.86 4.02 7.14
N ALA A 42 4.57 5.19 6.57
CA ALA A 42 3.51 5.35 5.60
C ALA A 42 3.74 4.49 4.34
N LYS A 43 4.97 4.41 3.84
CA LYS A 43 5.32 3.54 2.70
C LYS A 43 5.20 2.07 3.07
N LEU A 44 5.63 1.66 4.26
CA LEU A 44 5.46 0.30 4.77
C LEU A 44 3.99 -0.11 4.87
N MET A 45 3.14 0.76 5.41
CA MET A 45 1.70 0.52 5.49
C MET A 45 1.08 0.31 4.10
N ILE A 46 1.47 1.12 3.12
CA ILE A 46 1.02 0.95 1.72
C ILE A 46 1.58 -0.34 1.11
N SER A 47 2.84 -0.68 1.39
CA SER A 47 3.46 -1.93 0.96
C SER A 47 2.72 -3.16 1.50
N LEU A 48 2.20 -3.11 2.73
CA LEU A 48 1.37 -4.19 3.29
C LEU A 48 0.07 -4.37 2.49
N CYS A 49 -0.61 -3.29 2.11
CA CYS A 49 -1.78 -3.37 1.25
C CYS A 49 -1.46 -3.92 -0.14
N LEU A 50 -0.29 -3.55 -0.69
CA LEU A 50 0.17 -4.06 -1.98
C LEU A 50 0.51 -5.55 -1.90
N ALA A 51 1.12 -6.00 -0.79
CA ALA A 51 1.42 -7.39 -0.53
C ALA A 51 0.15 -8.23 -0.43
N ASP A 52 -0.83 -7.82 0.38
CA ASP A 52 -2.11 -8.55 0.54
C ASP A 52 -2.82 -8.77 -0.79
N GLU A 53 -2.93 -7.72 -1.61
CA GLU A 53 -3.56 -7.85 -2.91
C GLU A 53 -2.74 -8.71 -3.88
N SER A 54 -1.40 -8.63 -3.80
CA SER A 54 -0.50 -9.44 -4.64
C SER A 54 -0.53 -10.92 -4.25
N GLU A 55 -0.61 -11.24 -2.96
CA GLU A 55 -0.80 -12.60 -2.46
C GLU A 55 -2.15 -13.14 -2.90
N ALA A 56 -3.23 -12.38 -2.70
CA ALA A 56 -4.57 -12.78 -3.13
C ALA A 56 -4.68 -12.97 -4.66
N MET A 57 -3.94 -12.19 -5.45
CA MET A 57 -3.82 -12.35 -6.90
C MET A 57 -3.23 -13.73 -7.24
N VAL A 58 -2.15 -14.14 -6.57
CA VAL A 58 -1.47 -15.42 -6.78
C VAL A 58 -2.31 -16.59 -6.26
N GLU A 59 -2.83 -16.51 -5.03
CA GLU A 59 -3.59 -17.59 -4.40
C GLU A 59 -4.90 -17.90 -5.10
N GLN A 60 -5.55 -16.88 -5.66
CA GLN A 60 -6.86 -17.02 -6.31
C GLN A 60 -6.75 -17.12 -7.84
N GLU A 61 -5.53 -17.19 -8.39
CA GLU A 61 -5.25 -17.24 -9.83
C GLU A 61 -6.03 -16.18 -10.63
N ARG A 62 -6.06 -14.95 -10.11
CA ARG A 62 -6.82 -13.84 -10.69
C ARG A 62 -5.91 -12.67 -11.00
N ASP A 63 -6.40 -11.70 -11.77
CA ASP A 63 -5.70 -10.44 -11.98
C ASP A 63 -5.72 -9.56 -10.72
N PHE A 64 -4.76 -8.63 -10.65
CA PHE A 64 -4.68 -7.63 -9.59
C PHE A 64 -5.96 -6.78 -9.54
N ASN A 65 -6.62 -6.73 -8.39
CA ASN A 65 -7.88 -6.03 -8.22
C ASN A 65 -7.64 -4.64 -7.63
N ILE A 66 -7.68 -3.63 -8.50
CA ILE A 66 -7.48 -2.22 -8.14
C ILE A 66 -8.53 -1.76 -7.12
N THR A 67 -9.79 -2.20 -7.23
CA THR A 67 -10.83 -1.82 -6.28
C THR A 67 -10.50 -2.33 -4.88
N ARG A 68 -10.13 -3.61 -4.76
CA ARG A 68 -9.74 -4.21 -3.49
C ARG A 68 -8.49 -3.53 -2.91
N TYR A 69 -7.48 -3.22 -3.73
CA TYR A 69 -6.31 -2.48 -3.28
C TYR A 69 -6.68 -1.10 -2.72
N ARG A 70 -7.60 -0.38 -3.38
CA ARG A 70 -8.10 0.92 -2.87
C ARG A 70 -8.86 0.77 -1.56
N ASP A 71 -9.70 -0.25 -1.43
CA ASP A 71 -10.41 -0.54 -0.19
C ASP A 71 -9.42 -0.80 0.97
N LEU A 72 -8.34 -1.55 0.72
CA LEU A 72 -7.27 -1.77 1.71
C LEU A 72 -6.57 -0.47 2.11
N LEU A 73 -6.25 0.39 1.13
CA LEU A 73 -5.61 1.69 1.38
C LEU A 73 -6.51 2.64 2.19
N ASP A 74 -7.83 2.60 1.97
CA ASP A 74 -8.79 3.41 2.70
C ASP A 74 -8.93 3.00 4.18
N LEU A 75 -8.58 1.76 4.53
CA LEU A 75 -8.57 1.27 5.92
C LEU A 75 -7.37 1.78 6.73
N LEU A 76 -6.26 2.15 6.07
CA LEU A 76 -5.08 2.67 6.76
C LEU A 76 -5.40 3.94 7.57
N PRO A 77 -4.75 4.19 8.72
CA PRO A 77 -3.65 3.40 9.31
C PRO A 77 -4.12 2.17 10.09
N LYS A 78 -5.44 1.92 10.16
CA LYS A 78 -6.00 0.75 10.84
C LYS A 78 -5.94 -0.44 9.90
N LEU A 79 -4.80 -1.10 9.88
CA LEU A 79 -4.70 -2.41 9.22
C LEU A 79 -5.71 -3.38 9.86
N PRO A 80 -6.46 -4.16 9.07
CA PRO A 80 -7.11 -5.34 9.62
C PRO A 80 -6.01 -6.28 10.11
N GLY A 81 -6.02 -6.59 11.41
CA GLY A 81 -5.12 -7.56 12.04
C GLY A 81 -5.54 -9.00 11.77
#